data_AF-A0A1G3UP34-F1
#
_entry.id   AF-A0A1G3UP34-F1
#
_cell.length_a   1.000
_cell.length_b   1.000
_cell.length_c   1.000
_cell.angle_alpha   90.00
_cell.angle_beta   90.00
_cell.angle_gamma   90.00
#
_symmetry.space_group_name_H-M   'P 1'
#
loop_
_entity.id
_entity.type
_entity.pdbx_description
1 polymer ?
#
loop_
_entity_poly.entity_id
_entity_poly.type
_entity_poly.pdbx_seq_one_letter_code
_entity_poly.pdbx_strand_id
1 'polypeptide(L)'
;MPEYLHQEPGTEVRFIAGHYAIVEERRIAHRGRELLVVVGIAVVGSACCGAQGCRFLNVPGYVAAWKHRLTENGLPVSEVEPVEDEKEQAEIRQILESQFPYSQILFPA
;
A
#
# COMPACT_ATOMS: atom_id res chain seq x y z
N MET A 1 15.78 -7.50 5.26
CA MET A 1 14.60 -7.07 4.49
C MET A 1 13.67 -6.35 5.44
N PRO A 2 13.09 -5.19 5.08
CA PRO A 2 12.15 -4.49 5.94
C PRO A 2 10.91 -5.32 6.24
N GLU A 3 10.39 -5.19 7.46
CA GLU A 3 9.13 -5.79 7.88
C GLU A 3 7.95 -4.91 7.48
N TYR A 4 6.91 -5.53 6.92
CA TYR A 4 5.63 -4.91 6.66
C TYR A 4 4.59 -5.42 7.65
N LEU A 5 4.03 -4.50 8.45
CA LEU A 5 2.96 -4.79 9.38
C LEU A 5 1.60 -4.70 8.67
N HIS A 6 0.89 -5.82 8.61
CA HIS A 6 -0.44 -5.88 8.02
C HIS A 6 -1.46 -5.16 8.89
N GLN A 7 -2.40 -4.47 8.24
CA GLN A 7 -3.54 -3.83 8.88
C GLN A 7 -4.83 -4.46 8.36
N GLU A 8 -5.85 -4.53 9.21
CA GLU A 8 -7.15 -5.00 8.76
C GLU A 8 -7.78 -3.98 7.80
N PRO A 9 -8.38 -4.42 6.69
CA PRO A 9 -9.22 -3.55 5.86
C PRO A 9 -10.23 -2.77 6.70
N GLY A 10 -10.37 -1.47 6.42
CA GLY A 10 -11.19 -0.56 7.20
C GLY A 10 -10.47 0.09 8.39
N THR A 11 -9.21 -0.26 8.67
CA THR A 11 -8.40 0.44 9.67
C THR A 11 -8.23 1.90 9.26
N GLU A 12 -8.75 2.81 10.08
CA GLU A 12 -8.67 4.26 9.89
C GLU A 12 -7.52 4.84 10.72
N VAL A 13 -6.64 5.60 10.08
CA VAL A 13 -5.56 6.35 10.72
C VAL A 13 -5.86 7.83 10.63
N ARG A 14 -5.99 8.50 11.78
CA ARG A 14 -6.30 9.94 11.88
C ARG A 14 -5.05 10.75 12.19
N PHE A 15 -4.96 11.93 11.59
CA PHE A 15 -3.93 12.93 11.85
C PHE A 15 -4.53 14.34 11.76
N ILE A 16 -3.78 15.36 12.18
CA ILE A 16 -4.31 16.74 12.31
C ILE A 16 -4.88 17.27 10.97
N ALA A 17 -4.28 16.87 9.85
CA ALA A 17 -4.67 17.32 8.51
C ALA A 17 -5.69 16.41 7.80
N GLY A 18 -6.10 15.29 8.39
CA GLY A 18 -7.02 14.36 7.73
C GLY A 18 -7.02 12.95 8.31
N HIS A 19 -7.52 12.01 7.52
CA HIS A 19 -7.45 10.60 7.84
C HIS A 19 -7.19 9.79 6.58
N TYR A 20 -6.72 8.55 6.74
CA TYR A 20 -6.76 7.57 5.66
C TYR A 20 -7.27 6.24 6.18
N ALA A 21 -7.83 5.44 5.28
CA ALA A 21 -8.21 4.07 5.57
C ALA A 21 -7.52 3.11 4.61
N ILE A 22 -7.04 1.97 5.12
CA ILE A 22 -6.60 0.85 4.28
C ILE A 22 -7.84 0.13 3.77
N VAL A 23 -7.95 -0.02 2.45
CA VAL A 23 -9.11 -0.64 1.79
C VAL A 23 -8.84 -2.12 1.53
N GLU A 24 -7.67 -2.46 1.02
CA GLU A 24 -7.29 -3.85 0.72
C GLU A 24 -5.78 -3.99 0.54
N GLU A 25 -5.31 -5.24 0.69
CA GLU A 25 -3.96 -5.66 0.33
C GLU A 25 -4.06 -6.65 -0.84
N ARG A 26 -3.18 -6.51 -1.83
CA ARG A 26 -3.07 -7.41 -2.98
C ARG A 26 -1.65 -7.91 -3.15
N ARG A 27 -1.53 -9.16 -3.61
CA ARG A 27 -0.28 -9.72 -4.15
C ARG A 27 -0.43 -9.82 -5.66
N ILE A 28 0.40 -9.09 -6.39
CA ILE A 28 0.39 -9.04 -7.85
C ILE A 28 1.64 -9.77 -8.37
N ALA A 29 1.47 -10.69 -9.30
CA ALA A 29 2.60 -11.34 -9.94
C ALA A 29 3.34 -10.35 -10.85
N HIS A 30 4.64 -10.18 -10.63
CA HIS A 30 5.49 -9.35 -11.46
C HIS A 30 6.89 -9.97 -11.53
N ARG A 31 7.40 -10.20 -12.74
CA ARG A 31 8.72 -10.83 -12.99
C ARG A 31 8.94 -12.15 -12.23
N GLY A 32 7.87 -12.95 -12.08
CA GLY A 32 7.92 -14.24 -11.36
C GLY A 32 7.95 -14.13 -9.83
N ARG A 33 7.80 -12.92 -9.28
CA ARG A 33 7.74 -12.63 -7.85
C ARG A 33 6.36 -12.11 -7.47
N GLU A 34 6.01 -12.17 -6.18
CA GLU A 34 4.78 -11.56 -5.65
C GLU A 34 5.08 -10.14 -5.15
N LEU A 35 4.48 -9.13 -5.77
CA LEU A 35 4.54 -7.74 -5.35
C LEU A 35 3.39 -7.43 -4.38
N LEU A 36 3.70 -6.91 -3.20
CA LEU A 36 2.70 -6.44 -2.25
C LEU A 36 2.24 -5.03 -2.64
N VAL A 37 0.93 -4.86 -2.73
CA VAL A 37 0.27 -3.58 -3.05
C VAL A 37 -0.81 -3.33 -2.01
N VAL A 38 -0.76 -2.17 -1.37
CA VAL A 38 -1.68 -1.76 -0.31
C VAL A 38 -2.51 -0.61 -0.83
N VAL A 39 -3.80 -0.83 -0.99
CA VAL A 39 -4.74 0.17 -1.48
C VAL A 39 -5.33 0.90 -0.30
N GLY A 40 -5.25 2.22 -0.31
CA GLY A 40 -5.86 3.07 0.71
C GLY A 40 -6.56 4.28 0.12
N ILE A 41 -7.41 4.91 0.92
CA ILE A 41 -8.07 6.17 0.59
C ILE A 41 -7.72 7.18 1.65
N ALA A 42 -7.06 8.27 1.25
CA ALA A 42 -6.77 9.41 2.11
C ALA A 42 -7.83 10.50 1.90
N VAL A 43 -8.33 11.08 2.99
CA VAL A 43 -9.30 12.17 2.99
C VAL A 43 -8.70 13.34 3.77
N VAL A 44 -8.58 14.48 3.10
CA VAL A 44 -8.10 15.72 3.74
C VAL A 44 -9.24 16.36 4.53
N GLY A 45 -8.97 16.78 5.76
CA GLY A 45 -9.95 17.44 6.61
C GLY A 45 -10.30 18.85 6.14
N SER A 46 -11.56 19.25 6.32
CA SER A 46 -12.21 20.53 5.94
C SER A 46 -12.59 20.70 4.47
N ALA A 47 -13.52 19.88 3.97
CA ALA A 47 -14.32 20.26 2.81
C ALA A 47 -15.65 20.88 3.29
N CYS A 48 -15.88 22.15 2.95
CA CYS A 48 -17.13 22.87 3.25
C CYS A 48 -18.35 22.26 2.52
N CYS A 49 -18.13 21.54 1.40
CA CYS A 49 -19.19 21.10 0.48
C CYS A 49 -18.99 19.67 -0.09
N GLY A 50 -18.29 18.77 0.61
CA GLY A 50 -18.14 17.36 0.22
C GLY A 50 -16.71 16.84 0.33
N ALA A 51 -16.49 15.77 1.09
CA ALA A 51 -15.18 15.14 1.23
C ALA A 51 -14.81 14.42 -0.08
N GLN A 52 -13.73 14.84 -0.73
CA GLN A 52 -13.10 14.06 -1.80
C GLN A 52 -11.91 13.29 -1.21
N GLY A 53 -11.92 11.97 -1.40
CA GLY A 53 -10.80 11.10 -1.05
C GLY A 53 -9.84 10.93 -2.23
N CYS A 54 -8.55 10.82 -1.94
CA CYS A 54 -7.51 10.41 -2.89
C CYS A 54 -7.18 8.94 -2.65
N ARG A 55 -7.34 8.10 -3.68
CA ARG A 55 -6.87 6.71 -3.61
C ARG A 55 -5.37 6.67 -3.81
N PHE A 56 -4.67 5.99 -2.91
CA PHE A 56 -3.25 5.73 -3.02
C PHE A 56 -2.98 4.23 -3.03
N LEU A 57 -1.87 3.86 -3.66
CA LEU A 57 -1.30 2.53 -3.65
C LEU A 57 0.09 2.65 -3.04
N ASN A 58 0.27 2.10 -1.85
CA ASN A 58 1.60 1.90 -1.32
C ASN A 58 2.14 0.56 -1.83
N VAL A 59 3.37 0.54 -2.32
CA VAL A 59 4.04 -0.65 -2.85
C VAL A 59 5.22 -0.96 -1.95
N PRO A 60 5.02 -1.66 -0.80
CA PRO A 60 6.10 -1.98 0.13
C PRO A 60 7.26 -2.74 -0.52
N GLY A 61 6.96 -3.55 -1.54
CA GLY A 61 7.96 -4.30 -2.29
C GLY A 61 7.53 -5.73 -2.60
N TYR A 62 8.49 -6.53 -3.03
CA TYR A 62 8.28 -7.96 -3.26
C TYR A 62 8.22 -8.72 -1.95
N VAL A 63 7.25 -9.63 -1.83
CA VAL A 63 7.12 -10.49 -0.66
C VAL A 63 8.25 -11.51 -0.64
N ALA A 64 9.07 -11.45 0.41
CA ALA A 64 10.11 -12.44 0.69
C ALA A 64 9.60 -13.53 1.65
N ALA A 65 8.82 -13.14 2.66
CA ALA A 65 8.16 -14.05 3.59
C ALA A 65 6.75 -13.55 3.91
N TRP A 66 5.73 -14.28 3.48
CA TRP A 66 4.33 -13.88 3.64
C TRP A 66 3.77 -14.24 5.01
N LYS A 67 3.30 -13.24 5.77
CA LYS A 67 2.61 -13.40 7.07
C LYS A 67 3.27 -14.46 7.97
N HIS A 68 4.61 -14.41 8.04
CA HIS A 68 5.44 -15.46 8.61
C HIS A 68 5.43 -15.45 10.14
N ARG A 69 5.04 -14.32 10.75
CA ARG A 69 4.87 -14.18 12.20
C ARG A 69 3.72 -13.24 12.54
N LEU A 70 3.35 -13.23 13.81
CA LEU A 70 2.43 -12.26 14.42
C LEU A 70 3.20 -11.34 15.36
N THR A 71 2.73 -10.10 15.52
CA THR A 71 3.17 -9.23 16.61
C THR A 71 2.56 -9.64 17.94
N GLU A 72 3.01 -9.02 19.04
CA GLU A 72 2.42 -9.21 20.39
C GLU A 72 0.91 -8.90 20.42
N ASN A 73 0.45 -8.00 19.55
CA ASN A 73 -0.96 -7.61 19.42
C ASN A 73 -1.73 -8.48 18.41
N GLY A 74 -1.13 -9.56 17.89
CA GLY A 74 -1.76 -10.49 16.96
C GLY A 74 -1.82 -10.02 15.51
N LEU A 75 -1.15 -8.92 15.14
CA LEU A 75 -1.12 -8.44 13.76
C LEU A 75 -0.11 -9.23 12.91
N PRO A 76 -0.47 -9.67 11.69
CA PRO A 76 0.47 -10.37 10.82
C PRO A 76 1.63 -9.48 10.36
N VAL A 77 2.79 -10.10 10.15
CA VAL A 77 4.00 -9.44 9.63
C VAL A 77 4.54 -10.20 8.42
N SER A 78 4.84 -9.47 7.35
CA SER A 78 5.58 -9.99 6.19
C SER A 78 6.97 -9.38 6.11
N GLU A 79 7.91 -10.07 5.47
CA GLU A 79 9.16 -9.47 5.01
C GLU A 79 9.01 -9.09 3.55
N VAL A 80 9.44 -7.87 3.20
CA VAL A 80 9.39 -7.36 1.83
C VAL A 80 10.74 -6.83 1.36
N GLU A 81 10.99 -6.91 0.06
CA GLU A 81 12.14 -6.34 -0.62
C GLU A 81 11.69 -5.10 -1.41
N PRO A 82 12.10 -3.88 -1.01
CA PRO A 82 11.77 -2.67 -1.73
C PRO A 82 12.19 -2.73 -3.19
N VAL A 83 11.40 -2.11 -4.06
CA VAL A 83 11.74 -1.99 -5.49
C VAL A 83 12.56 -0.72 -5.68
N GLU A 84 13.88 -0.84 -5.71
CA GLU A 84 14.81 0.30 -5.84
C GLU A 84 15.06 0.72 -7.29
N ASP A 85 14.98 -0.22 -8.24
CA ASP A 85 15.25 0.04 -9.66
C ASP A 85 14.13 0.90 -10.30
N GLU A 86 14.50 2.05 -10.84
CA GLU A 86 13.54 3.01 -11.41
C GLU A 86 12.77 2.46 -12.62
N LYS A 87 13.40 1.59 -13.43
CA LYS A 87 12.73 0.99 -14.59
C LYS A 87 11.68 -0.01 -14.13
N GLU A 88 12.01 -0.81 -13.13
CA GLU A 88 11.08 -1.73 -12.49
C GLU A 88 9.92 -0.99 -11.82
N GLN A 89 10.19 0.11 -11.11
CA GLN A 89 9.12 0.97 -10.59
C GLN A 89 8.23 1.53 -11.70
N ALA A 90 8.80 1.94 -12.85
CA ALA A 90 8.02 2.44 -13.99
C ALA A 90 7.12 1.36 -14.61
N GLU A 91 7.60 0.12 -14.76
CA GLU A 91 6.80 -1.03 -15.21
C GLU A 91 5.65 -1.31 -14.24
N ILE A 92 5.93 -1.34 -12.93
CA ILE A 92 4.92 -1.51 -11.89
C ILE A 92 3.88 -0.39 -11.95
N ARG A 93 4.29 0.87 -12.13
CA ARG A 93 3.37 1.99 -12.29
C ARG A 93 2.39 1.76 -13.44
N GLN A 94 2.87 1.34 -14.60
CA GLN A 94 2.00 1.06 -15.75
C GLN A 94 0.98 -0.05 -15.46
N ILE A 95 1.41 -1.13 -14.80
CA ILE A 95 0.53 -2.24 -14.41
C ILE A 95 -0.53 -1.75 -13.44
N LEU A 96 -0.14 -0.99 -12.41
CA LEU A 96 -1.04 -0.50 -11.38
C LEU A 96 -1.99 0.58 -11.89
N GLU A 97 -1.55 1.47 -12.77
CA GLU A 97 -2.40 2.49 -13.40
C GLU A 97 -3.52 1.85 -14.23
N SER A 98 -3.25 0.73 -14.90
CA SER A 98 -4.26 0.00 -15.68
C SER A 98 -5.35 -0.64 -14.80
N GLN A 99 -5.00 -1.05 -13.58
CA GLN A 99 -5.92 -1.70 -12.64
C GLN A 99 -6.60 -0.70 -11.69
N PHE A 100 -5.89 0.38 -11.34
CA PHE A 100 -6.29 1.40 -10.37
C PHE A 100 -6.07 2.80 -10.95
N PRO A 101 -6.87 3.21 -11.96
CA PRO A 101 -6.70 4.50 -12.61
C PRO A 101 -6.83 5.66 -11.62
N TYR A 102 -6.10 6.75 -11.90
CA TYR A 102 -6.09 8.00 -11.12
C TYR A 102 -5.59 7.87 -9.67
N SER A 103 -4.88 6.80 -9.34
CA SER A 103 -4.40 6.56 -7.99
C SER A 103 -2.96 7.05 -7.83
N GLN A 104 -2.63 7.58 -6.65
CA GLN A 104 -1.25 7.95 -6.33
C GLN A 104 -0.44 6.70 -5.96
N ILE A 105 0.60 6.38 -6.74
CA ILE A 105 1.46 5.21 -6.49
C ILE A 105 2.70 5.64 -5.73
N LEU A 106 2.94 5.02 -4.58
CA LEU A 106 4.01 5.32 -3.64
C LEU A 106 4.92 4.11 -3.48
N PHE A 107 6.23 4.33 -3.56
CA PHE A 107 7.26 3.37 -3.22
C PHE A 107 7.98 3.87 -1.95
N PRO A 108 8.45 2.96 -1.08
CA PRO A 108 9.25 3.34 0.08
C PRO A 108 10.53 4.09 -0.35
N ALA A 109 10.91 5.08 0.46
CA ALA A 109 12.11 5.89 0.30
C ALA A 109 13.34 5.23 0.95
#